data_AF-A0A956WCE7-F1
#
_entry.id   AF-A0A956WCE7-F1
#
_cell.length_a   1.000
_cell.length_b   1.000
_cell.length_c   1.000
_cell.angle_alpha   90.00
_cell.angle_beta   90.00
_cell.angle_gamma   90.00
#
_symmetry.space_group_name_H-M   'P 1'
#
loop_
_entity.id
_entity.type
_entity.pdbx_description
1 polymer ?
#
loop_
_entity_poly.entity_id
_entity_poly.type
_entity_poly.pdbx_seq_one_letter_code
_entity_poly.pdbx_strand_id
1 'polypeptide(L)'
;MAAGETVRIFKLRPDGSEATSYDAVELAGPFPEDWRGFRAEWTVGTIDSGGLVFEIGDYLHEYFSPTAWFDVFSLFRPDGTLKGWYANVTWPTTFEAGPHCDHVVWQDLYVDLIGFPEGHFLILDEDELEASPLMEEDPDLVTLILAARDTMVDRFQYRDFPFHEG
;
A
#
# COMPACT_ATOMS: atom_id res chain seq x y z
N MET A 1 8.34 -9.17 20.38
CA MET A 1 7.73 -10.10 19.40
C MET A 1 6.24 -10.06 19.67
N ALA A 2 5.50 -9.19 18.98
CA ALA A 2 4.03 -9.23 19.08
C ALA A 2 3.59 -10.55 18.44
N ALA A 3 2.84 -11.35 19.19
CA ALA A 3 2.28 -12.61 18.74
C ALA A 3 1.07 -12.32 17.84
N GLY A 4 1.33 -11.90 16.61
CA GLY A 4 0.32 -11.82 15.55
C GLY A 4 0.32 -13.10 14.73
N GLU A 5 -0.81 -13.40 14.09
CA GLU A 5 -0.90 -14.48 13.11
C GLU A 5 -0.07 -14.12 11.88
N THR A 6 0.74 -15.07 11.40
CA THR A 6 1.45 -14.90 10.13
C THR A 6 0.44 -15.03 9.01
N VAL A 7 0.47 -14.09 8.06
CA VAL A 7 -0.34 -14.11 6.84
C VAL A 7 0.55 -14.05 5.61
N ARG A 8 0.03 -14.50 4.47
CA ARG A 8 0.68 -14.36 3.17
C ARG A 8 0.04 -13.20 2.41
N ILE A 9 0.83 -12.23 1.99
CA ILE A 9 0.36 -11.10 1.18
C ILE A 9 0.75 -11.34 -0.28
N PHE A 10 -0.19 -11.09 -1.20
CA PHE A 10 -0.02 -11.21 -2.65
C PHE A 10 -0.32 -9.86 -3.30
N LYS A 11 0.70 -9.28 -3.95
CA LYS A 11 0.53 -8.14 -4.85
C LYS A 11 0.24 -8.67 -6.26
N LEU A 12 -0.89 -8.26 -6.82
CA LEU A 12 -1.21 -8.48 -8.23
C LEU A 12 -0.90 -7.22 -9.04
N ARG A 13 -0.42 -7.41 -10.27
CA ARG A 13 -0.27 -6.34 -11.27
C ARG A 13 -1.64 -5.87 -11.76
N PRO A 14 -1.72 -4.74 -12.50
CA PRO A 14 -2.97 -4.29 -13.09
C PRO A 14 -3.67 -5.33 -13.97
N ASP A 15 -2.92 -6.21 -14.65
CA ASP A 15 -3.45 -7.32 -15.46
C ASP A 15 -3.92 -8.55 -14.65
N GLY A 16 -3.82 -8.50 -13.32
CA GLY A 16 -4.20 -9.58 -12.40
C GLY A 16 -3.12 -10.66 -12.21
N SER A 17 -1.97 -10.58 -12.89
CA SER A 17 -0.86 -11.52 -12.67
C SER A 17 -0.14 -11.25 -11.35
N GLU A 18 0.38 -12.28 -10.69
CA GLU A 18 1.14 -12.12 -9.44
C GLU A 18 2.44 -11.34 -9.69
N ALA A 19 2.60 -10.21 -9.01
CA ALA A 19 3.81 -9.40 -9.02
C ALA A 19 4.84 -9.94 -8.03
N THR A 20 4.41 -10.13 -6.78
CA THR A 20 5.22 -10.67 -5.68
C THR A 20 4.31 -11.20 -4.57
N SER A 21 4.87 -12.05 -3.71
CA SER A 21 4.22 -12.47 -2.47
C SER A 21 5.22 -12.62 -1.34
N TYR A 22 4.79 -12.29 -0.13
CA TYR A 22 5.65 -12.26 1.05
C TYR A 22 4.85 -12.53 2.32
N ASP A 23 5.57 -12.87 3.39
CA ASP A 23 4.96 -13.13 4.70
C ASP A 23 4.90 -11.82 5.50
N ALA A 24 3.82 -11.63 6.22
CA ALA A 24 3.63 -10.53 7.15
C ALA A 24 3.00 -11.01 8.45
N VAL A 25 3.05 -10.19 9.49
CA VAL A 25 2.41 -10.47 10.78
C VAL A 25 1.29 -9.46 10.99
N GLU A 26 0.08 -9.92 11.25
CA GLU A 26 -1.03 -9.03 11.53
C GLU A 26 -0.78 -8.20 12.80
N LEU A 27 -1.01 -6.89 12.68
CA LEU A 27 -0.90 -5.92 13.77
C LEU A 27 -2.21 -5.91 14.57
N ALA A 28 -2.08 -5.78 15.89
CA ALA A 28 -3.25 -5.61 16.75
C ALA A 28 -3.75 -4.15 16.70
N GLY A 29 -5.04 -3.97 16.41
CA GLY A 29 -5.72 -2.67 16.41
C GLY A 29 -6.13 -2.18 17.82
N PRO A 30 -6.67 -0.94 17.90
CA PRO A 30 -7.80 -0.54 17.08
C PRO A 30 -7.41 0.15 15.77
N PHE A 31 -8.01 -0.31 14.68
CA PHE A 31 -8.05 0.39 13.39
C PHE A 31 -9.52 0.75 13.08
N PRO A 32 -9.79 1.71 12.18
CA PRO A 32 -11.15 1.90 11.65
C PRO A 32 -11.75 0.60 11.12
N GLU A 33 -13.08 0.42 11.19
CA GLU A 33 -13.75 -0.90 11.19
C GLU A 33 -13.37 -1.85 10.04
N ASP A 34 -13.05 -1.34 8.86
CA ASP A 34 -12.73 -2.14 7.68
C ASP A 34 -11.23 -2.21 7.37
N TRP A 35 -10.37 -1.56 8.16
CA TRP A 35 -8.93 -1.57 7.94
C TRP A 35 -8.23 -2.66 8.76
N ARG A 36 -7.28 -3.34 8.12
CA ARG A 36 -6.36 -4.28 8.76
C ARG A 36 -4.93 -3.82 8.55
N GLY A 37 -4.11 -3.92 9.59
CA GLY A 37 -2.70 -3.56 9.57
C GLY A 37 -1.83 -4.80 9.63
N PHE A 38 -0.72 -4.80 8.89
CA PHE A 38 0.25 -5.90 8.87
C PHE A 38 1.66 -5.33 8.95
N ARG A 39 2.60 -6.13 9.46
CA ARG A 39 4.01 -5.81 9.46
C ARG A 39 4.78 -6.77 8.58
N ALA A 40 5.52 -6.23 7.62
CA ALA A 40 6.44 -6.97 6.77
C ALA A 40 7.87 -6.44 6.92
N GLU A 41 8.85 -7.32 6.70
CA GLU A 41 10.27 -6.95 6.66
C GLU A 41 10.72 -6.79 5.21
N TRP A 42 11.45 -5.72 4.93
CA TRP A 42 12.03 -5.49 3.62
C TRP A 42 13.33 -6.29 3.44
N THR A 43 13.33 -7.19 2.47
CA THR A 43 14.43 -8.17 2.26
C THR A 43 15.00 -8.18 0.84
N VAL A 44 14.42 -7.42 -0.10
CA VAL A 44 14.69 -7.57 -1.54
C VAL A 44 15.96 -6.83 -1.99
N GLY A 45 16.41 -5.80 -1.26
CA GLY A 45 17.58 -5.01 -1.63
C GLY A 45 17.39 -3.52 -1.34
N THR A 46 18.11 -2.67 -2.07
CA THR A 46 17.88 -1.22 -2.05
C THR A 46 17.04 -0.80 -3.25
N ILE A 47 15.93 -0.12 -3.01
CA ILE A 47 15.06 0.46 -4.05
C ILE A 47 14.82 1.93 -3.71
N ASP A 48 14.92 2.81 -4.71
CA ASP A 48 14.56 4.22 -4.57
C ASP A 48 13.28 4.49 -5.35
N SER A 49 12.21 4.84 -4.63
CA SER A 49 10.91 5.18 -5.20
C SER A 49 10.64 6.66 -4.96
N GLY A 50 10.99 7.50 -5.93
CA GLY A 50 10.75 8.94 -5.85
C GLY A 50 11.46 9.64 -4.68
N GLY A 51 12.57 9.09 -4.18
CA GLY A 51 13.31 9.60 -3.01
C GLY A 51 12.98 8.88 -1.70
N LEU A 52 11.91 8.08 -1.65
CA LEU A 52 11.69 7.14 -0.55
C LEU A 52 12.52 5.89 -0.80
N VAL A 53 13.66 5.80 -0.10
CA VAL A 53 14.59 4.68 -0.26
C VAL A 53 14.20 3.53 0.67
N PHE A 54 14.04 2.33 0.14
CA PHE A 54 13.88 1.08 0.88
C PHE A 54 15.23 0.39 1.01
N GLU A 55 15.56 -0.12 2.19
CA GLU A 55 16.83 -0.80 2.47
C GLU A 55 16.60 -2.09 3.26
N ILE A 56 17.48 -3.08 3.08
CA ILE A 56 17.39 -4.34 3.82
C ILE A 56 17.37 -4.06 5.32
N GLY A 57 16.37 -4.62 6.02
CA GLY A 57 16.17 -4.43 7.45
C GLY A 57 15.19 -3.32 7.81
N ASP A 58 14.80 -2.48 6.85
CA ASP A 58 13.59 -1.66 6.99
C ASP A 58 12.38 -2.57 7.20
N TYR A 59 11.35 -2.05 7.86
CA TYR A 59 10.07 -2.73 7.99
C TYR A 59 8.93 -1.79 7.61
N LEU A 60 7.83 -2.39 7.16
CA LEU A 60 6.64 -1.68 6.76
C LEU A 60 5.51 -1.98 7.74
N HIS A 61 4.71 -0.96 8.05
CA HIS A 61 3.34 -1.16 8.50
C HIS A 61 2.43 -0.95 7.29
N GLU A 62 1.76 -2.02 6.86
CA GLU A 62 0.96 -2.07 5.65
C GLU A 62 -0.52 -2.10 6.04
N TYR A 63 -1.29 -1.15 5.53
CA TYR A 63 -2.72 -1.00 5.84
C TYR A 63 -3.56 -1.25 4.62
N PHE A 64 -4.51 -2.17 4.75
CA PHE A 64 -5.40 -2.61 3.69
C PHE A 64 -6.85 -2.52 4.12
N SER A 65 -7.76 -2.34 3.16
CA SER A 65 -9.21 -2.34 3.41
C SER A 65 -9.96 -3.03 2.26
N PRO A 66 -11.06 -3.75 2.56
CA PRO A 66 -11.91 -4.38 1.56
C PRO A 66 -12.92 -3.40 0.94
N THR A 67 -12.86 -2.11 1.29
CA THR A 67 -13.74 -1.08 0.73
C THR A 67 -13.00 0.12 0.17
N ALA A 68 -11.81 0.44 0.70
CA ALA A 68 -10.96 1.49 0.17
C ALA A 68 -10.29 1.05 -1.13
N TRP A 69 -10.14 1.99 -2.05
CA TRP A 69 -9.49 1.80 -3.36
C TRP A 69 -8.00 2.15 -3.31
N PHE A 70 -7.38 2.00 -2.15
CA PHE A 70 -5.97 2.23 -1.94
C PHE A 70 -5.49 1.49 -0.71
N ASP A 71 -4.20 1.19 -0.70
CA ASP A 71 -3.46 0.76 0.49
C ASP A 71 -2.34 1.75 0.81
N VAL A 72 -1.81 1.67 2.04
CA VAL A 72 -0.73 2.55 2.47
C VAL A 72 0.28 1.78 3.30
N PHE A 73 1.54 1.91 2.93
CA PHE A 73 2.68 1.33 3.61
C PHE A 73 3.50 2.44 4.28
N SER A 74 3.54 2.43 5.61
CA SER A 74 4.43 3.29 6.38
C SER A 74 5.79 2.61 6.51
N LEU A 75 6.84 3.22 5.96
CA LEU A 75 8.18 2.64 5.90
C LEU A 75 9.04 3.13 7.07
N PHE A 76 9.63 2.20 7.81
CA PHE A 76 10.46 2.49 8.97
C PHE A 76 11.87 1.91 8.83
N ARG A 77 12.85 2.62 9.40
CA ARG A 77 14.19 2.10 9.66
C ARG A 77 14.18 1.02 10.76
N PRO A 78 15.24 0.19 10.87
CA PRO A 78 15.38 -0.77 11.95
C PRO A 78 15.30 -0.18 13.37
N ASP A 79 15.67 1.09 13.53
CA ASP A 79 15.61 1.81 14.82
C ASP A 79 14.22 2.40 15.15
N GLY A 80 13.24 2.20 14.27
CA GLY A 80 11.88 2.70 14.42
C GLY A 80 11.66 4.11 13.86
N THR A 81 12.67 4.73 13.24
CA THR A 81 12.50 6.03 12.59
C THR A 81 11.67 5.90 11.32
N LEU A 82 10.57 6.65 11.22
CA LEU A 82 9.76 6.73 10.00
C LEU A 82 10.55 7.39 8.85
N LYS A 83 10.57 6.73 7.70
CA LYS A 83 11.16 7.25 6.44
C LYS A 83 10.12 7.98 5.60
N GLY A 84 8.88 7.51 5.61
CA GLY A 84 7.76 8.08 4.85
C GLY A 84 6.67 7.04 4.58
N TRP A 85 5.83 7.34 3.60
CA TRP A 85 4.71 6.50 3.17
C TRP A 85 4.80 6.21 1.68
N TYR A 86 4.47 4.98 1.33
CA TYR A 86 4.18 4.57 -0.05
C TYR A 86 2.71 4.16 -0.09
N ALA A 87 1.90 4.77 -0.93
CA ALA A 87 0.49 4.45 -1.06
C ALA A 87 0.16 4.11 -2.50
N ASN A 88 -0.60 3.05 -2.70
CA ASN A 88 -0.95 2.54 -4.03
C ASN A 88 -2.45 2.75 -4.24
N VAL A 89 -2.89 3.22 -5.41
CA VAL A 89 -4.28 3.03 -5.83
C VAL A 89 -4.45 1.55 -6.18
N THR A 90 -5.50 0.93 -5.65
CA THR A 90 -5.74 -0.50 -5.79
C THR A 90 -7.22 -0.81 -5.95
N TRP A 91 -7.51 -2.01 -6.42
CA TRP A 91 -8.81 -2.61 -6.14
C TRP A 91 -8.95 -2.85 -4.64
N PRO A 92 -10.18 -2.78 -4.08
CA PRO A 92 -10.40 -3.11 -2.68
C PRO A 92 -9.83 -4.47 -2.30
N THR A 93 -9.09 -4.51 -1.20
CA THR A 93 -8.30 -5.67 -0.80
C THR A 93 -9.20 -6.86 -0.47
N THR A 94 -8.82 -8.03 -0.95
CA THR A 94 -9.50 -9.28 -0.63
C THR A 94 -8.78 -9.99 0.51
N PHE A 95 -9.53 -10.35 1.55
CA PHE A 95 -9.05 -11.15 2.68
C PHE A 95 -9.64 -12.55 2.60
N GLU A 96 -8.78 -13.56 2.47
CA GLU A 96 -9.18 -14.96 2.27
C GLU A 96 -8.57 -15.86 3.34
N ALA A 97 -9.31 -16.89 3.75
CA ALA A 97 -8.74 -17.96 4.56
C ALA A 97 -7.93 -18.91 3.65
N GLY A 98 -6.63 -19.06 3.91
CA GLY A 98 -5.77 -19.96 3.16
C GLY A 98 -5.64 -21.36 3.80
N PRO A 99 -5.06 -22.35 3.09
CA PRO A 99 -4.90 -23.71 3.62
C PRO A 99 -3.96 -23.81 4.83
N HIS A 100 -3.09 -22.82 5.01
CA HIS A 100 -2.02 -22.81 6.01
C HIS A 100 -1.99 -21.53 6.86
N CYS A 101 -2.36 -20.40 6.28
CA CYS A 101 -2.52 -19.10 6.92
C CYS A 101 -3.49 -18.25 6.10
N ASP A 102 -4.03 -17.18 6.68
CA ASP A 102 -4.85 -16.23 5.94
C ASP A 102 -4.03 -15.52 4.85
N HIS A 103 -4.72 -15.17 3.76
CA HIS A 103 -4.17 -14.47 2.61
C HIS A 103 -4.74 -13.06 2.51
N VAL A 104 -3.86 -12.11 2.19
CA VAL A 104 -4.22 -10.74 1.80
C VAL A 104 -3.88 -10.59 0.32
N VAL A 105 -4.86 -10.25 -0.50
CA VAL A 105 -4.67 -10.09 -1.95
C VAL A 105 -5.09 -8.69 -2.35
N TRP A 106 -4.17 -7.94 -2.94
CA TRP A 106 -4.45 -6.61 -3.47
C TRP A 106 -3.96 -6.51 -4.91
N GLN A 107 -4.67 -5.73 -5.71
CA GLN A 107 -4.38 -5.56 -7.13
C GLN A 107 -4.16 -4.09 -7.44
N ASP A 108 -2.98 -3.83 -7.99
CA ASP A 108 -2.46 -2.51 -8.35
C ASP A 108 -3.28 -1.84 -9.46
N LEU A 109 -3.44 -0.52 -9.39
CA LEU A 109 -4.11 0.32 -10.37
C LEU A 109 -3.25 1.55 -10.76
N TYR A 110 -1.97 1.31 -11.04
CA TYR A 110 -0.99 2.22 -11.61
C TYR A 110 -0.55 3.38 -10.70
N VAL A 111 -1.48 4.20 -10.23
CA VAL A 111 -1.14 5.47 -9.59
C VAL A 111 -0.67 5.26 -8.15
N ASP A 112 0.49 5.85 -7.83
CA ASP A 112 1.09 5.79 -6.50
C ASP A 112 1.28 7.20 -5.90
N LEU A 113 1.32 7.26 -4.57
CA LEU A 113 1.70 8.45 -3.80
C LEU A 113 2.89 8.12 -2.89
N ILE A 114 3.95 8.93 -2.99
CA ILE A 114 5.07 8.92 -2.06
C ILE A 114 4.94 10.11 -1.12
N GLY A 115 4.77 9.84 0.17
CA GLY A 115 4.61 10.85 1.21
C GLY A 115 5.83 10.95 2.10
N PHE A 116 6.24 12.17 2.43
CA PHE A 116 7.40 12.42 3.31
C PHE A 116 7.00 12.97 4.69
N PRO A 117 7.77 12.69 5.75
CA PRO A 117 7.50 13.20 7.10
C PRO A 117 7.37 14.73 7.18
N GLU A 118 8.09 15.45 6.32
CA GLU A 118 8.07 16.92 6.25
C GLU A 118 6.78 17.48 5.61
N GLY A 119 5.87 16.62 5.14
CA GLY A 119 4.54 17.00 4.65
C GLY A 119 4.46 17.30 3.15
N HIS A 120 5.54 17.09 2.40
CA HIS A 120 5.49 17.10 0.93
C HIS A 120 5.24 15.67 0.41
N PHE A 121 4.76 15.57 -0.82
CA PHE A 121 4.48 14.29 -1.49
C PHE A 121 4.75 14.38 -2.99
N LEU A 122 4.86 13.22 -3.63
CA LEU A 122 4.92 13.03 -5.08
C LEU A 122 3.79 12.07 -5.50
N ILE A 123 3.20 12.33 -6.66
CA ILE A 123 2.39 11.33 -7.36
C ILE A 123 3.27 10.70 -8.44
N LEU A 124 3.23 9.38 -8.54
CA LEU A 124 3.95 8.61 -9.54
C LEU A 124 2.99 7.89 -10.48
N ASP A 125 3.52 7.50 -11.64
CA ASP A 125 2.94 6.55 -12.60
C ASP A 125 1.56 6.96 -13.18
N GLU A 126 1.24 8.26 -13.14
CA GLU A 126 0.10 8.81 -13.90
C GLU A 126 0.29 8.65 -15.41
N ASP A 127 1.55 8.70 -15.88
CA ASP A 127 1.89 8.45 -17.28
C ASP A 127 1.67 6.98 -17.68
N GLU A 128 1.85 6.03 -16.77
CA GLU A 128 1.49 4.63 -17.01
C GLU A 128 -0.03 4.44 -17.13
N LEU A 129 -0.81 5.11 -16.27
CA LEU A 129 -2.27 5.12 -16.39
C LEU A 129 -2.73 5.73 -17.72
N GLU A 130 -2.18 6.89 -18.11
CA GLU A 130 -2.49 7.57 -19.38
C GLU A 130 -2.12 6.73 -20.61
N ALA A 131 -1.07 5.91 -20.52
CA ALA A 131 -0.67 4.99 -21.58
C ALA A 131 -1.43 3.66 -21.56
N SER A 132 -2.23 3.39 -20.52
CA SER A 132 -2.93 2.13 -20.37
C SER A 132 -4.15 2.01 -21.30
N PRO A 133 -4.58 0.78 -21.67
CA PRO A 133 -5.81 0.57 -22.43
C PRO A 133 -7.08 1.09 -21.72
N LEU A 134 -7.04 1.27 -20.39
CA LEU A 134 -8.18 1.71 -19.59
C LEU A 134 -8.72 3.08 -20.03
N MET A 135 -7.85 3.95 -20.55
CA MET A 135 -8.24 5.26 -21.05
C MET A 135 -9.34 5.19 -22.13
N GLU A 136 -9.35 4.12 -22.92
CA GLU A 136 -10.37 3.89 -23.96
C GLU A 136 -11.38 2.81 -23.54
N GLU A 137 -10.94 1.75 -22.87
CA GLU A 137 -11.75 0.57 -22.59
C GLU A 137 -12.66 0.73 -21.36
N ASP A 138 -12.22 1.45 -20.33
CA ASP A 138 -12.95 1.63 -19.08
C ASP A 138 -12.70 3.04 -18.46
N PRO A 139 -13.26 4.10 -19.04
CA PRO A 139 -13.09 5.46 -18.54
C PRO A 139 -13.75 5.69 -17.17
N ASP A 140 -14.73 4.86 -16.80
CA ASP A 140 -15.35 4.92 -15.48
C ASP A 140 -14.37 4.42 -14.41
N LEU A 141 -13.62 3.34 -14.68
CA LEU A 141 -12.54 2.88 -13.81
C LEU A 141 -11.43 3.93 -13.68
N VAL A 142 -11.03 4.59 -14.78
CA VAL A 142 -10.06 5.70 -14.71
C VAL A 142 -10.56 6.81 -13.77
N THR A 143 -11.84 7.14 -13.82
CA THR A 143 -12.45 8.13 -12.91
C THR A 143 -12.34 7.70 -11.44
N LEU A 144 -12.54 6.40 -11.15
CA LEU A 144 -12.39 5.85 -9.81
C LEU A 144 -10.94 5.89 -9.33
N ILE A 145 -9.97 5.58 -10.20
CA ILE A 145 -8.53 5.64 -9.89
C ILE A 145 -8.13 7.06 -9.49
N LEU A 146 -8.53 8.06 -10.29
CA LEU A 146 -8.20 9.46 -10.00
C LEU A 146 -8.88 9.96 -8.72
N ALA A 147 -10.11 9.51 -8.43
CA ALA A 147 -10.80 9.84 -7.18
C ALA A 147 -10.12 9.20 -5.95
N ALA A 148 -9.61 7.97 -6.09
CA ALA A 148 -8.84 7.31 -5.04
C ALA A 148 -7.50 8.03 -4.79
N ARG A 149 -6.78 8.43 -5.85
CA ARG A 149 -5.59 9.30 -5.76
C ARG A 149 -5.89 10.57 -4.98
N ASP A 150 -6.96 11.28 -5.33
CA ASP A 150 -7.35 12.52 -4.65
C ASP A 150 -7.67 12.29 -3.16
N THR A 151 -8.29 11.15 -2.85
CA THR A 151 -8.55 10.73 -1.46
C THR A 151 -7.25 10.47 -0.69
N MET A 152 -6.25 9.82 -1.30
CA MET A 152 -4.94 9.62 -0.68
C MET A 152 -4.25 10.96 -0.39
N VAL A 153 -4.31 11.90 -1.34
CA VAL A 153 -3.73 13.25 -1.17
C VAL A 153 -4.38 13.97 0.01
N ASP A 154 -5.71 13.99 0.07
CA ASP A 154 -6.46 14.65 1.15
C ASP A 154 -6.08 14.05 2.52
N ARG A 155 -6.12 12.72 2.64
CA ARG A 155 -5.75 12.03 3.89
C ARG A 155 -4.30 12.25 4.29
N PHE A 156 -3.37 12.23 3.34
CA PHE A 156 -1.96 12.51 3.62
C PHE A 156 -1.78 13.94 4.16
N GLN A 157 -2.43 14.93 3.56
CA GLN A 157 -2.35 16.34 3.97
C GLN A 157 -2.85 16.55 5.41
N TYR A 158 -3.89 15.83 5.82
CA TYR A 158 -4.43 15.91 7.18
C TYR A 158 -3.80 14.92 8.17
N ARG A 159 -2.87 14.06 7.72
CA ARG A 159 -2.31 12.95 8.51
C ARG A 159 -3.39 12.02 9.07
N ASP A 160 -4.47 11.84 8.31
CA ASP A 160 -5.54 10.91 8.65
C ASP A 160 -5.08 9.48 8.44
N PHE A 161 -5.67 8.54 9.18
CA PHE A 161 -5.43 7.11 8.97
C PHE A 161 -5.69 6.74 7.49
N PRO A 162 -4.81 5.95 6.84
CA PRO A 162 -3.62 5.27 7.39
C PRO A 162 -2.29 6.08 7.36
N PHE A 163 -2.28 7.35 6.98
CA PHE A 163 -1.09 8.24 6.97
C PHE A 163 -0.72 8.87 8.34
N HIS A 164 -1.14 8.22 9.42
CA HIS A 164 -1.10 8.72 10.80
C HIS A 164 0.21 8.48 11.55
N GLU A 165 1.06 7.57 11.07
CA GLU A 165 2.30 7.18 11.75
C GLU A 165 3.30 8.36 11.80
N GLY A 166 3.86 8.70 12.97
CA GLY A 166 4.82 9.81 13.09
C GLY A 166 4.71 10.64 14.36
#